data_AF-E1VQG4-F1
#
_entry.id   AF-E1VQG4-F1
#
_cell.length_a   1.000
_cell.length_b   1.000
_cell.length_c   1.000
_cell.angle_alpha   90.00
_cell.angle_beta   90.00
_cell.angle_gamma   90.00
#
_symmetry.space_group_name_H-M   'P 1'
#
loop_
_entity.id
_entity.type
_entity.pdbx_description
1 polymer ?
#
loop_
_entity_poly.entity_id
_entity_poly.type
_entity_poly.pdbx_seq_one_letter_code
_entity_poly.pdbx_strand_id
1 'polypeptide(L)'
;MGGFTLIEVLIALFIFAISATALSTTFQSNINNAQSLKVRTFASWIAANKMAEIHASDAFPDAGTRDDRVEYAGSEWLVRTTVAQTLPGFRKVDIQVAPQSTAREVSFSASLTGYVSNPNPNPTQ
;
A
#
# COMPACT_ATOMS: atom_id res chain seq x y z
N MET A 1 19.36 -50.27 33.09
CA MET A 1 18.34 -49.33 32.59
C MET A 1 18.56 -48.00 33.29
N GLY A 2 19.26 -47.06 32.65
CA GLY A 2 19.41 -45.71 33.18
C GLY A 2 18.14 -44.93 32.88
N GLY A 3 17.37 -44.58 33.91
CA GLY A 3 16.22 -43.69 33.77
C GLY A 3 16.69 -42.24 33.67
N PHE A 4 16.03 -41.45 32.81
CA PHE A 4 16.27 -40.02 32.67
C PHE A 4 16.16 -39.31 34.02
N THR A 5 17.09 -38.39 34.28
CA THR A 5 17.07 -37.60 35.50
C THR A 5 16.03 -36.48 35.40
N LEU A 6 15.50 -36.05 36.55
CA LEU A 6 14.54 -34.94 36.61
C LEU A 6 15.13 -33.65 36.00
N ILE A 7 16.43 -33.40 36.21
CA ILE A 7 17.11 -32.22 35.66
C ILE A 7 17.15 -32.23 34.13
N GLU A 8 17.26 -33.40 33.51
CA GLU A 8 17.33 -33.52 32.05
C GLU A 8 15.98 -33.19 31.39
N VAL A 9 14.88 -33.65 31.98
CA VAL A 9 13.52 -33.29 31.53
C VAL A 9 13.27 -31.80 31.71
N LEU A 10 13.72 -31.20 32.83
CA LEU A 10 13.59 -29.76 33.05
C LEU A 10 14.41 -28.95 32.04
N ILE A 11 15.64 -29.35 31.75
CA ILE A 11 16.48 -28.69 30.74
C ILE A 11 15.84 -28.82 29.36
N ALA A 12 15.32 -30.00 28.99
CA ALA A 12 14.65 -30.20 27.72
C ALA A 12 13.41 -29.30 27.57
N LEU A 13 12.59 -29.20 28.62
CA LEU A 13 11.42 -28.31 28.63
C LEU A 13 11.82 -26.83 28.59
N PHE A 14 12.90 -26.44 29.26
CA PHE A 14 13.41 -25.08 29.23
C PHE A 14 13.85 -24.68 27.82
N ILE A 15 14.66 -25.52 27.16
CA ILE A 15 15.09 -25.29 25.77
C ILE A 15 13.86 -25.25 24.85
N PHE A 16 12.95 -26.21 25.00
CA PHE A 16 11.73 -26.28 24.23
C PHE A 16 10.87 -25.02 24.35
N ALA A 17 10.69 -24.49 25.58
CA ALA A 17 9.93 -23.27 25.81
C ALA A 17 10.53 -22.05 25.09
N ILE A 18 11.86 -21.91 25.10
CA ILE A 18 12.56 -20.84 24.38
C ILE A 18 12.38 -21.01 22.86
N SER A 19 12.58 -22.23 22.34
CA SER A 19 12.40 -22.52 20.92
C SER A 19 10.96 -22.25 20.45
N ALA A 20 9.96 -22.66 21.23
CA ALA A 20 8.55 -22.39 20.93
C ALA A 20 8.25 -20.89 20.90
N THR A 21 8.84 -20.11 21.81
CA THR A 21 8.68 -18.64 21.82
C THR A 21 9.27 -18.01 20.56
N ALA A 22 10.50 -18.37 20.19
CA ALA A 22 11.15 -17.87 18.98
C ALA A 22 10.39 -18.25 17.69
N LEU A 23 9.79 -19.43 17.66
CA LEU A 23 8.94 -19.85 16.55
C LEU A 23 7.63 -19.04 16.50
N SER A 24 7.00 -18.80 17.65
CA SER A 24 5.76 -18.02 17.73
C SER A 24 5.97 -16.58 17.24
N THR A 25 7.08 -15.93 17.60
CA THR A 25 7.39 -14.58 17.12
C THR A 25 7.64 -14.54 15.62
N THR A 26 8.25 -15.61 15.08
CA THR A 26 8.45 -15.78 13.64
C THR A 26 7.11 -15.90 12.91
N PHE A 27 6.17 -16.70 13.40
CA PHE A 27 4.84 -16.81 12.80
C PHE A 27 4.08 -15.48 12.84
N GLN A 28 4.15 -14.75 13.95
CA GLN A 28 3.51 -13.44 14.05
C GLN A 28 4.08 -12.46 13.02
N SER A 29 5.41 -12.45 12.85
CA SER A 29 6.08 -11.63 11.83
C SER A 29 5.62 -11.99 10.42
N ASN A 30 5.49 -13.28 10.11
CA ASN A 30 4.99 -13.75 8.81
C ASN A 30 3.55 -13.28 8.53
N ILE A 31 2.66 -13.38 9.52
CA ILE A 31 1.27 -12.91 9.40
C ILE A 31 1.24 -11.40 9.14
N ASN A 32 2.02 -10.62 9.88
CA ASN A 32 2.10 -9.17 9.71
C ASN A 32 2.60 -8.81 8.30
N ASN A 33 3.64 -9.49 7.83
CA ASN A 33 4.17 -9.30 6.48
C ASN A 33 3.12 -9.61 5.39
N ALA A 34 2.39 -10.72 5.54
CA ALA A 34 1.33 -11.09 4.61
C ALA A 34 0.22 -10.03 4.55
N GLN A 35 -0.18 -9.48 5.70
CA GLN A 35 -1.17 -8.38 5.76
C GLN A 35 -0.64 -7.10 5.10
N SER A 36 0.61 -6.71 5.37
CA SER A 36 1.22 -5.54 4.74
C SER A 36 1.35 -5.69 3.23
N LEU A 37 1.68 -6.89 2.73
CA LEU A 37 1.73 -7.16 1.30
C LEU A 37 0.35 -7.03 0.66
N LYS A 38 -0.69 -7.61 1.28
CA LYS A 38 -2.08 -7.48 0.83
C LYS A 38 -2.51 -6.03 0.71
N VAL A 39 -2.22 -5.21 1.72
CA VAL A 39 -2.53 -3.77 1.74
C VAL A 39 -1.85 -3.05 0.57
N ARG A 40 -0.56 -3.32 0.33
CA ARG A 40 0.18 -2.74 -0.80
C ARG A 40 -0.41 -3.16 -2.15
N THR A 41 -0.76 -4.44 -2.32
CA THR A 41 -1.38 -4.95 -3.55
C THR A 41 -2.70 -4.24 -3.84
N PHE A 42 -3.59 -4.13 -2.85
CA PHE A 42 -4.87 -3.44 -3.04
C PHE A 42 -4.67 -1.95 -3.32
N ALA A 43 -3.78 -1.28 -2.58
CA ALA A 43 -3.45 0.12 -2.84
C ALA A 43 -2.92 0.34 -4.27
N SER A 44 -2.07 -0.56 -4.78
CA SER A 44 -1.56 -0.52 -6.16
C SER A 44 -2.67 -0.74 -7.19
N TRP A 45 -3.61 -1.67 -6.96
CA TRP A 45 -4.75 -1.87 -7.86
C TRP A 45 -5.69 -0.67 -7.89
N ILE A 46 -5.96 -0.06 -6.74
CA ILE A 46 -6.76 1.17 -6.66
C ILE A 46 -6.06 2.31 -7.42
N ALA A 47 -4.75 2.48 -7.24
CA ALA A 47 -3.98 3.50 -7.95
C ALA A 47 -4.02 3.28 -9.47
N ALA A 48 -3.86 2.02 -9.92
CA ALA A 48 -3.94 1.64 -11.32
C ALA A 48 -5.33 1.90 -11.92
N ASN A 49 -6.40 1.55 -11.20
CA ASN A 49 -7.77 1.82 -11.62
C ASN A 49 -8.02 3.33 -11.78
N LYS A 50 -7.61 4.13 -10.79
CA LYS A 50 -7.75 5.59 -10.86
C LYS A 50 -6.96 6.21 -12.01
N MET A 51 -5.75 5.71 -12.29
CA MET A 51 -4.97 6.15 -13.44
C MET A 51 -5.67 5.77 -14.76
N ALA A 52 -6.21 4.56 -14.84
CA ALA A 52 -6.96 4.10 -16.01
C ALA A 52 -8.22 4.94 -16.24
N GLU A 53 -8.95 5.33 -15.19
CA GLU A 53 -10.10 6.25 -15.28
C GLU A 53 -9.69 7.61 -15.87
N ILE A 54 -8.57 8.18 -15.40
CA ILE A 54 -8.06 9.45 -15.90
C ILE A 54 -7.73 9.34 -17.40
N HIS A 55 -7.03 8.27 -17.81
CA HIS A 55 -6.72 8.04 -19.22
C HIS A 55 -7.96 7.77 -20.08
N ALA A 56 -8.96 7.06 -19.56
CA ALA A 56 -10.19 6.76 -20.30
C ALA A 56 -11.12 7.98 -20.46
N SER A 57 -10.97 9.00 -19.62
CA SER A 57 -11.83 10.18 -19.66
C SER A 57 -11.54 11.13 -20.83
N ASP A 58 -10.43 10.95 -21.57
CA ASP A 58 -9.90 11.87 -22.59
C ASP A 58 -9.87 13.35 -22.13
N ALA A 59 -9.94 13.59 -20.82
CA ALA A 59 -9.94 14.91 -20.23
C ALA A 59 -8.51 15.29 -19.86
N PHE A 60 -8.17 16.57 -20.00
CA PHE A 60 -6.91 17.12 -19.50
C PHE A 60 -7.13 17.58 -18.04
N PRO A 61 -6.76 16.78 -17.02
CA PRO A 61 -7.21 16.99 -15.65
C PRO A 61 -6.60 18.25 -15.07
N ASP A 62 -7.37 19.11 -14.40
CA ASP A 62 -6.89 20.37 -13.84
C ASP A 62 -5.74 20.18 -12.84
N ALA A 63 -4.83 21.16 -12.81
CA ALA A 63 -3.72 21.14 -11.86
C ALA A 63 -4.24 21.34 -10.43
N GLY A 64 -3.64 20.62 -9.49
CA GLY A 64 -4.02 20.66 -8.08
C GLY A 64 -3.98 19.30 -7.43
N THR A 65 -4.35 19.27 -6.16
CA THR A 65 -4.46 18.04 -5.37
C THR A 65 -5.91 17.81 -5.00
N ARG A 66 -6.38 16.59 -5.20
CA ARG A 66 -7.72 16.14 -4.85
C ARG A 66 -7.64 14.84 -4.08
N ASP A 67 -8.36 14.79 -2.97
CA ASP A 67 -8.54 13.59 -2.17
C ASP A 67 -9.94 13.02 -2.44
N ASP A 68 -10.00 11.75 -2.81
CA ASP A 68 -11.23 10.97 -2.96
C ASP A 68 -11.22 9.81 -1.95
N ARG A 69 -12.42 9.28 -1.63
CA ARG A 69 -12.57 8.04 -0.87
C ARG A 69 -13.14 6.95 -1.75
N VAL A 70 -12.59 5.75 -1.65
CA VAL A 70 -13.06 4.58 -2.40
C VAL A 70 -13.20 3.38 -1.47
N GLU A 71 -14.25 2.59 -1.67
CA GLU A 71 -14.40 1.29 -1.02
C GLU A 71 -13.81 0.21 -1.92
N TYR A 72 -12.89 -0.59 -1.39
CA TYR A 72 -12.28 -1.70 -2.11
C TYR A 72 -11.97 -2.85 -1.16
N ALA A 73 -12.39 -4.06 -1.54
CA ALA A 73 -12.24 -5.28 -0.75
C ALA A 73 -12.81 -5.17 0.68
N GLY A 74 -13.93 -4.46 0.85
CA GLY A 74 -14.61 -4.26 2.14
C GLY A 74 -13.87 -3.32 3.10
N SER A 75 -13.03 -2.42 2.58
CA SER A 75 -12.33 -1.39 3.37
C SER A 75 -12.38 -0.06 2.64
N GLU A 76 -12.44 1.04 3.40
CA GLU A 76 -12.32 2.39 2.85
C GLU A 76 -10.86 2.79 2.66
N TRP A 77 -10.60 3.48 1.55
CA TRP A 77 -9.28 3.95 1.15
C TRP A 77 -9.33 5.43 0.80
N LEU A 78 -8.29 6.15 1.21
CA LEU A 78 -8.01 7.51 0.78
C LEU A 78 -7.14 7.47 -0.48
N VAL A 79 -7.60 8.12 -1.54
CA VAL A 79 -6.89 8.26 -2.80
C VAL A 79 -6.58 9.72 -3.02
N ARG A 80 -5.30 10.09 -2.98
CA ARG A 80 -4.82 11.42 -3.28
C ARG A 80 -4.32 11.48 -4.71
N THR A 81 -4.93 12.30 -5.53
CA THR A 81 -4.49 12.59 -6.90
C THR A 81 -3.87 13.98 -6.93
N THR A 82 -2.59 14.08 -7.27
CA THR A 82 -1.88 15.34 -7.45
C THR A 82 -1.50 15.52 -8.90
N VAL A 83 -2.03 16.57 -9.52
CA VAL A 83 -1.76 16.92 -10.91
C VAL A 83 -0.86 18.15 -10.94
N ALA A 84 0.33 17.99 -11.51
CA ALA A 84 1.32 19.03 -11.65
C ALA A 84 1.58 19.33 -13.14
N GLN A 85 1.75 20.61 -13.46
CA GLN A 85 2.19 21.03 -14.78
C GLN A 85 3.66 20.63 -14.98
N THR A 86 4.00 20.06 -16.14
CA THR A 86 5.38 19.67 -16.46
C THR A 86 5.89 20.37 -17.71
N LEU A 87 5.27 20.10 -18.85
CA LEU A 87 5.60 20.68 -20.15
C LEU A 87 4.32 21.22 -20.80
N PRO A 88 4.41 22.15 -21.75
CA PRO A 88 3.25 22.58 -22.53
C PRO A 88 2.54 21.37 -23.14
N GLY A 89 1.23 21.25 -22.89
CA GLY A 89 0.41 20.13 -23.35
C GLY A 89 0.54 18.82 -22.55
N PHE A 90 1.34 18.78 -21.48
CA PHE A 90 1.48 17.61 -20.61
C PHE A 90 1.27 17.94 -19.13
N ARG A 91 0.63 17.03 -18.40
CA ARG A 91 0.50 17.08 -16.95
C ARG A 91 1.01 15.78 -16.35
N LYS A 92 1.78 15.88 -15.27
CA LYS A 92 2.15 14.73 -14.42
C LYS A 92 1.03 14.49 -13.42
N VAL A 93 0.59 13.25 -13.31
CA VAL A 93 -0.41 12.82 -12.35
C VAL A 93 0.27 11.87 -11.37
N ASP A 94 0.22 12.18 -10.09
CA ASP A 94 0.66 11.32 -9.01
C ASP A 94 -0.55 10.84 -8.21
N ILE A 95 -0.73 9.53 -8.11
CA ILE A 95 -1.83 8.91 -7.38
C ILE A 95 -1.24 8.18 -6.19
N GLN A 96 -1.61 8.60 -5.00
CA GLN A 96 -1.17 7.99 -3.74
C GLN A 96 -2.36 7.39 -3.02
N VAL A 97 -2.21 6.16 -2.54
CA VAL A 97 -3.32 5.41 -1.92
C VAL A 97 -2.94 4.97 -0.52
N ALA A 98 -3.82 5.22 0.45
CA ALA A 98 -3.66 4.84 1.84
C ALA A 98 -4.96 4.21 2.37
N PRO A 99 -4.89 3.22 3.28
CA PRO A 99 -6.05 2.81 4.05
C PRO A 99 -6.63 4.02 4.79
N GLN A 100 -7.95 4.12 4.88
CA GLN A 100 -8.56 5.15 5.69
C GLN A 100 -8.21 4.90 7.17
N SER A 101 -7.55 5.88 7.79
CA SER A 101 -7.10 5.81 9.17
C SER A 101 -7.44 7.10 9.90
N THR A 102 -7.77 7.00 11.19
CA THR A 102 -7.98 8.15 12.08
C THR A 102 -6.65 8.77 12.53
N ALA A 103 -5.51 8.22 12.11
CA ALA A 103 -4.20 8.76 12.45
C ALA A 103 -4.02 10.20 11.96
N ARG A 104 -3.27 10.99 12.72
CA ARG A 104 -2.97 12.40 12.39
C ARG A 104 -2.13 12.55 11.13
N GLU A 105 -1.40 11.51 10.76
CA GLU A 105 -0.55 11.45 9.57
C GLU A 105 -0.95 10.25 8.71
N VAL A 106 -1.14 10.50 7.40
CA VAL A 106 -1.52 9.48 6.43
C VAL A 106 -0.26 8.83 5.87
N SER A 107 -0.13 7.52 6.05
CA SER A 107 0.94 6.73 5.43
C SER A 107 0.45 6.10 4.12
N PHE A 108 0.98 6.57 2.99
CA PHE A 108 0.64 6.05 1.68
C PHE A 108 1.26 4.67 1.46
N SER A 109 0.40 3.69 1.14
CA SER A 109 0.78 2.29 0.96
C SER A 109 1.26 1.99 -0.47
N ALA A 110 0.78 2.75 -1.44
CA ALA A 110 1.25 2.72 -2.82
C ALA A 110 1.20 4.12 -3.45
N SER A 111 2.04 4.35 -4.46
CA SER A 111 1.99 5.51 -5.33
C SER A 111 2.17 5.05 -6.78
N LEU A 112 1.46 5.71 -7.70
CA LEU A 112 1.58 5.51 -9.14
C LEU A 112 1.66 6.88 -9.82
N THR A 113 2.75 7.11 -10.54
CA THR A 113 2.96 8.32 -11.34
C THR A 113 2.69 8.03 -12.81
N GLY A 114 1.94 8.90 -13.48
CA GLY A 114 1.66 8.86 -14.91
C GLY A 114 1.71 10.24 -15.56
N TYR A 115 1.56 10.29 -16.88
CA TYR A 115 1.53 11.53 -17.66
C TYR A 115 0.32 11.54 -18.58
N VAL A 116 -0.39 12.66 -18.61
CA VAL A 116 -1.56 12.88 -19.48
C VAL A 116 -1.24 14.00 -20.45
N SER A 117 -1.51 13.78 -21.74
CA SER A 117 -1.38 14.79 -22.79
C SER A 117 -2.71 15.48 -23.04
N ASN A 118 -2.68 16.76 -23.41
CA ASN A 118 -3.85 17.47 -23.89
C ASN A 118 -4.23 16.94 -25.29
N PRO A 119 -5.41 16.33 -25.48
CA PRO A 119 -5.83 15.76 -26.77
C PRO A 119 -6.13 16.83 -27.83
N ASN A 120 -6.31 18.10 -27.44
CA ASN A 120 -6.43 19.21 -28.36
C ASN A 120 -5.33 20.25 -28.08
N PRO A 121 -4.08 19.98 -28.52
CA PRO A 121 -3.03 20.96 -28.40
C PRO A 121 -3.38 22.13 -29.32
N ASN A 122 -3.88 23.23 -28.78
CA ASN A 122 -3.99 24.46 -29.56
C ASN A 122 -2.59 24.74 -30.15
N PRO A 123 -2.42 24.74 -31.49
CA PRO A 123 -1.19 25.23 -32.07
C PRO A 123 -1.16 26.72 -31.78
N THR A 124 -0.04 27.21 -31.24
CA THR A 124 0.27 28.62 -30.91
C THR A 124 -0.31 29.19 -29.61
N GLN A 125 0.58 29.35 -28.62
CA GLN A 125 0.93 30.68 -28.11
C GLN A 125 2.44 30.84 -28.22
#